data_AF-A0A8F0FC09-F1
#
_entry.id   AF-A0A8F0FC09-F1
#
_cell.length_a   1.000
_cell.length_b   1.000
_cell.length_c   1.000
_cell.angle_alpha   90.00
_cell.angle_beta   90.00
_cell.angle_gamma   90.00
#
_symmetry.space_group_name_H-M   'P 1'
#
loop_
_entity.id
_entity.type
_entity.pdbx_description
1 polymer ?
#
loop_
_entity_poly.entity_id
_entity_poly.type
_entity_poly.pdbx_seq_one_letter_code
_entity_poly.pdbx_strand_id
1 'polypeptide(L)'
;MSFTGSPGTGKTTVATRMADILFKLGHSKKGHLLTVTRDDLVGQYIGHTAPKTKEVLKKAMGGILFIDEAYYLYKPDNERDYGAEAIEILLQVMENQRDALVVIFAGYKERMEQFYASNPGLSSRIANHVDFPDYSSEELLIIAKMMLEEQQYQFAPTAEGVFLDYIEKRRDQALFANARSIRNALDRARMRQANRNFESGGRILTKADLVTITDEDIKKSSIFSLS
;
A
#
# COMPACT_ATOMS: atom_id res chain seq x y z
N MET A 1 7.12 11.36 -9.97
CA MET A 1 7.35 9.91 -10.24
C MET A 1 5.99 9.22 -10.34
N SER A 2 5.94 8.05 -10.97
CA SER A 2 4.74 7.21 -11.08
C SER A 2 5.03 5.81 -10.57
N PHE A 3 4.29 5.34 -9.57
CA PHE A 3 4.42 4.01 -8.98
C PHE A 3 3.19 3.17 -9.36
N THR A 4 3.36 2.21 -10.27
CA THR A 4 2.27 1.34 -10.73
C THR A 4 2.38 -0.06 -10.15
N GLY A 5 1.26 -0.70 -9.86
CA GLY A 5 1.23 -2.12 -9.45
C GLY A 5 0.06 -2.46 -8.54
N SER A 6 -0.14 -3.75 -8.28
CA SER A 6 -1.24 -4.24 -7.45
C SER A 6 -1.15 -3.79 -5.98
N PRO A 7 -2.22 -3.87 -5.17
CA PRO A 7 -2.17 -3.59 -3.75
C PRO A 7 -1.17 -4.51 -3.04
N GLY A 8 -0.48 -3.97 -2.04
CA GLY A 8 0.46 -4.74 -1.22
C GLY A 8 1.79 -5.08 -1.88
N THR A 9 2.13 -4.48 -3.03
CA THR A 9 3.44 -4.66 -3.70
C THR A 9 4.57 -3.80 -3.12
N GLY A 10 4.29 -2.96 -2.13
CA GLY A 10 5.31 -2.18 -1.41
C GLY A 10 5.48 -0.73 -1.86
N LYS A 11 4.62 -0.21 -2.75
CA LYS A 11 4.65 1.19 -3.24
C LYS A 11 4.86 2.24 -2.13
N THR A 12 4.03 2.22 -1.08
CA THR A 12 4.12 3.18 0.03
C THR A 12 5.39 3.00 0.86
N THR A 13 5.83 1.76 1.07
CA THR A 13 7.08 1.45 1.78
C THR A 13 8.28 2.01 1.02
N VAL A 14 8.33 1.80 -0.29
CA VAL A 14 9.39 2.36 -1.15
C VAL A 14 9.30 3.89 -1.20
N ALA A 15 8.11 4.48 -1.28
CA ALA A 15 7.95 5.93 -1.23
C ALA A 15 8.48 6.53 0.09
N THR A 16 8.26 5.84 1.21
CA THR A 16 8.78 6.24 2.53
C THR A 16 10.31 6.22 2.55
N ARG A 17 10.93 5.17 1.99
CA ARG A 17 12.40 5.10 1.86
C ARG A 17 12.93 6.15 0.89
N MET A 18 12.21 6.45 -0.19
CA MET A 18 12.57 7.52 -1.11
C MET A 18 12.58 8.89 -0.44
N ALA A 19 11.66 9.18 0.48
CA ALA A 19 11.68 10.43 1.24
C ALA A 19 12.96 10.59 2.06
N ASP A 20 13.41 9.52 2.72
CA ASP A 20 14.67 9.51 3.48
C ASP A 20 15.89 9.64 2.56
N ILE A 21 15.92 8.92 1.43
CA ILE A 21 17.02 8.99 0.45
C ILE A 21 17.15 10.40 -0.12
N LEU A 22 16.06 10.99 -0.63
CA LEU A 22 16.10 12.33 -1.23
C LEU A 22 16.50 13.41 -0.23
N PHE A 23 16.09 13.27 1.04
CA PHE A 23 16.53 14.16 2.10
C PHE A 23 18.02 14.03 2.38
N LYS A 24 18.53 12.81 2.52
CA LYS A 24 19.98 12.56 2.76
C LYS A 24 20.86 13.01 1.61
N LEU A 25 20.35 12.99 0.38
CA LEU A 25 21.04 13.49 -0.81
C LEU A 25 20.91 15.01 -1.01
N GLY A 26 20.15 15.71 -0.16
CA GLY A 26 19.95 17.17 -0.26
C GLY A 26 18.97 17.61 -1.37
N HIS A 27 18.24 16.68 -1.98
CA HIS A 27 17.20 16.97 -2.97
C HIS A 27 15.85 17.35 -2.33
N SER A 28 15.73 17.20 -1.01
CA SER A 28 14.54 17.56 -0.24
C SER A 28 14.94 18.27 1.04
N LYS A 29 14.18 19.28 1.47
CA LYS A 29 14.46 20.04 2.70
C LYS A 29 14.07 19.29 3.98
N LYS A 30 13.16 18.33 3.86
CA LYS A 30 12.61 17.47 4.92
C LYS A 30 12.48 16.04 4.37
N GLY A 31 12.72 15.06 5.24
CA GLY A 31 12.58 13.62 4.91
C GLY A 31 11.20 13.05 5.20
N HIS A 32 10.13 13.83 5.02
CA HIS A 32 8.77 13.37 5.30
C HIS A 32 8.00 12.99 4.03
N LEU A 33 7.09 12.04 4.20
CA LEU A 33 6.13 11.59 3.19
C LEU A 33 4.72 11.99 3.67
N LEU A 34 3.99 12.75 2.85
CA LEU A 34 2.57 13.00 3.06
C LEU A 34 1.78 12.12 2.09
N THR A 35 1.08 11.11 2.61
CA THR A 35 0.19 10.24 1.84
C THR A 35 -1.21 10.82 1.82
N VAL A 36 -1.80 10.94 0.63
CA VAL A 36 -3.15 11.45 0.42
C VAL A 36 -3.90 10.63 -0.62
N THR A 37 -5.22 10.77 -0.61
CA THR A 37 -6.14 10.20 -1.60
C THR A 37 -6.92 11.32 -2.29
N ARG A 38 -7.83 10.97 -3.20
CA ARG A 38 -8.77 11.92 -3.79
C ARG A 38 -9.52 12.73 -2.74
N ASP A 39 -9.99 12.07 -1.69
CA ASP A 39 -10.86 12.70 -0.69
C ASP A 39 -10.13 13.76 0.14
N ASP A 40 -8.80 13.76 0.14
CA ASP A 40 -7.99 14.79 0.78
C ASP A 40 -7.76 16.01 -0.12
N LEU A 41 -7.88 15.85 -1.43
CA LEU A 41 -7.59 16.90 -2.42
C LEU A 41 -8.86 17.58 -2.94
N VAL A 42 -9.93 16.80 -3.17
CA VAL A 42 -11.16 17.27 -3.81
C VAL A 42 -12.21 17.64 -2.76
N GLY A 43 -12.85 18.80 -2.94
CA GLY A 43 -13.93 19.29 -2.10
C GLY A 43 -15.28 18.67 -2.47
N GLN A 44 -16.22 18.67 -1.52
CA GLN A 44 -17.61 18.23 -1.76
C GLN A 44 -18.46 19.27 -2.49
N TYR A 45 -18.04 20.54 -2.44
CA TYR A 45 -18.78 21.68 -2.98
C TYR A 45 -17.91 22.52 -3.93
N ILE A 46 -18.57 23.27 -4.81
CA ILE A 46 -17.94 24.20 -5.74
C ILE A 46 -17.02 25.16 -4.98
N GLY A 47 -15.80 25.35 -5.47
CA GLY A 47 -14.82 26.28 -4.90
C GLY A 47 -14.07 25.77 -3.66
N HIS A 48 -14.39 24.56 -3.16
CA HIS A 48 -13.69 23.98 -2.01
C HIS A 48 -12.45 23.16 -2.42
N THR A 49 -12.34 22.71 -3.67
CA THR A 49 -11.21 21.88 -4.11
C THR A 49 -9.90 22.66 -4.13
N ALA A 50 -9.87 23.85 -4.72
CA ALA A 50 -8.67 24.69 -4.75
C ALA A 50 -8.04 24.95 -3.37
N PRO A 51 -8.74 25.48 -2.34
CA PRO A 51 -8.14 25.73 -1.04
C PRO A 51 -7.66 24.43 -0.39
N LYS A 52 -8.45 23.35 -0.48
CA LYS A 52 -8.13 22.04 0.12
C LYS A 52 -6.86 21.43 -0.49
N THR A 53 -6.75 21.44 -1.82
CA THR A 53 -5.55 20.99 -2.53
C THR A 53 -4.33 21.84 -2.15
N LYS A 54 -4.47 23.17 -2.09
CA LYS A 54 -3.38 24.08 -1.68
C LYS A 54 -2.92 23.84 -0.25
N GLU A 55 -3.82 23.55 0.69
CA GLU A 55 -3.44 23.21 2.07
C GLU A 55 -2.64 21.92 2.16
N VAL A 56 -3.05 20.88 1.43
CA VAL A 56 -2.29 19.62 1.33
C VAL A 56 -0.90 19.86 0.75
N LEU A 57 -0.81 20.62 -0.34
CA LEU A 57 0.47 20.97 -0.96
C LEU A 57 1.38 21.73 0.00
N LYS A 58 0.85 22.70 0.75
CA LYS A 58 1.59 23.43 1.78
C LYS A 58 2.17 22.50 2.85
N LYS A 59 1.42 21.48 3.28
CA LYS A 59 1.91 20.47 4.24
C LYS A 59 2.99 19.56 3.64
N ALA A 60 2.90 19.25 2.34
CA ALA A 60 3.88 18.42 1.66
C ALA A 60 5.19 19.16 1.31
N MET A 61 5.18 20.48 1.29
CA MET A 61 6.35 21.28 0.90
C MET A 61 7.61 20.93 1.69
N GLY A 62 8.70 20.83 0.95
CA GLY A 62 10.01 20.40 1.42
C GLY A 62 10.14 18.88 1.55
N GLY A 63 9.15 18.08 1.16
CA GLY A 63 9.15 16.61 1.25
C GLY A 63 8.56 15.94 0.02
N ILE A 64 7.91 14.80 0.22
CA ILE A 64 7.21 14.05 -0.83
C ILE A 64 5.69 14.07 -0.61
N LEU A 65 4.93 14.38 -1.66
CA LEU A 65 3.49 14.15 -1.73
C LEU A 65 3.22 12.84 -2.46
N PHE A 66 2.63 11.86 -1.77
CA PHE A 66 2.22 10.58 -2.35
C PHE A 66 0.71 10.56 -2.52
N ILE A 67 0.24 10.47 -3.75
CA ILE A 67 -1.19 10.46 -4.10
C ILE A 67 -1.55 9.02 -4.48
N ASP A 68 -2.23 8.32 -3.58
CA ASP A 68 -2.69 6.95 -3.81
C ASP A 68 -3.96 6.94 -4.67
N GLU A 69 -4.06 5.94 -5.54
CA GLU A 69 -5.11 5.78 -6.54
C GLU A 69 -5.43 7.08 -7.30
N ALA A 70 -4.37 7.78 -7.74
CA ALA A 70 -4.44 9.13 -8.30
C ALA A 70 -5.39 9.27 -9.51
N TYR A 71 -5.59 8.19 -10.28
CA TYR A 71 -6.54 8.15 -11.39
C TYR A 71 -7.97 8.54 -10.96
N TYR A 72 -8.33 8.40 -9.69
CA TYR A 72 -9.64 8.86 -9.20
C TYR A 72 -9.79 10.38 -9.22
N LEU A 73 -8.72 11.16 -9.31
CA LEU A 73 -8.80 12.62 -9.46
C LEU A 73 -9.49 13.04 -10.75
N TYR A 74 -9.51 12.18 -11.77
CA TYR A 74 -10.17 12.45 -13.04
C TYR A 74 -11.33 11.48 -13.25
N LYS A 75 -12.56 12.03 -13.28
CA LYS A 75 -13.79 11.26 -13.56
C LYS A 75 -14.57 11.99 -14.67
N PRO A 76 -14.33 11.65 -15.96
CA PRO A 76 -14.93 12.37 -17.08
C PRO A 76 -16.46 12.23 -17.11
N ASP A 77 -16.99 11.11 -16.62
CA ASP A 77 -18.44 10.81 -16.66
C ASP A 77 -19.26 11.53 -15.57
N ASN A 78 -18.64 12.41 -14.78
CA ASN A 78 -19.30 13.11 -13.68
C ASN A 78 -19.15 14.62 -13.84
N GLU A 79 -20.17 15.28 -14.40
CA GLU A 79 -20.19 16.74 -14.63
C GLU A 79 -20.10 17.57 -13.34
N ARG A 80 -20.36 16.97 -12.17
CA ARG A 80 -20.21 17.61 -10.85
C ARG A 80 -18.88 17.27 -10.19
N ASP A 81 -17.92 16.74 -10.93
CA ASP A 81 -16.60 16.38 -10.42
C ASP A 81 -15.62 17.56 -10.49
N TYR A 82 -15.17 18.03 -9.33
CA TYR A 82 -14.20 19.12 -9.23
C TYR A 82 -12.74 18.64 -9.19
N GLY A 83 -12.47 17.38 -9.55
CA GLY A 83 -11.12 16.83 -9.49
C GLY A 83 -10.16 17.41 -10.54
N ALA A 84 -10.68 17.90 -11.67
CA ALA A 84 -9.89 18.59 -12.68
C ALA A 84 -9.17 19.82 -12.11
N GLU A 85 -9.83 20.59 -11.23
CA GLU A 85 -9.23 21.75 -10.56
C GLU A 85 -8.01 21.34 -9.69
N ALA A 86 -8.09 20.19 -9.01
CA ALA A 86 -6.96 19.67 -8.25
C ALA A 86 -5.78 19.30 -9.17
N ILE A 87 -6.05 18.70 -10.33
CA ILE A 87 -5.03 18.32 -11.32
C ILE A 87 -4.32 19.56 -11.87
N GLU A 88 -5.06 20.62 -12.22
CA GLU A 88 -4.50 21.87 -12.70
C GLU A 88 -3.54 22.51 -11.67
N ILE A 89 -3.94 22.55 -10.40
CA ILE A 89 -3.11 23.06 -9.31
C ILE A 89 -1.86 22.19 -9.13
N LEU A 90 -2.01 20.87 -9.17
CA LEU A 90 -0.88 19.92 -9.09
C LEU A 90 0.12 20.16 -10.22
N LEU A 91 -0.35 20.31 -11.46
CA LEU A 91 0.50 20.61 -12.62
C LEU A 91 1.29 21.90 -12.45
N GLN A 92 0.61 22.97 -12.01
CA GLN A 92 1.25 24.26 -11.79
C GLN A 92 2.35 24.17 -10.72
N VAL A 93 2.12 23.42 -9.64
CA VAL A 93 3.12 23.25 -8.58
C VAL A 93 4.28 22.35 -9.03
N MET A 94 4.00 21.29 -9.77
CA MET A 94 5.04 20.42 -10.34
C MET A 94 6.00 21.18 -11.27
N GLU A 95 5.50 22.20 -11.98
CA GLU A 95 6.33 23.07 -12.81
C GLU A 95 7.13 24.09 -11.99
N ASN A 96 6.44 24.82 -11.11
CA ASN A 96 7.00 26.01 -10.47
C ASN A 96 7.79 25.73 -9.17
N GLN A 97 7.61 24.56 -8.57
CA GLN A 97 8.15 24.22 -7.24
C GLN A 97 8.97 22.92 -7.24
N ARG A 98 9.63 22.60 -8.36
CA ARG A 98 10.40 21.36 -8.56
C ARG A 98 11.49 21.12 -7.52
N ASP A 99 12.11 22.17 -6.99
CA ASP A 99 13.18 22.09 -5.99
C ASP A 99 12.63 21.99 -4.54
N ALA A 100 11.32 22.12 -4.37
CA ALA A 100 10.67 22.16 -3.07
C ALA A 100 9.73 20.97 -2.83
N LEU A 101 9.22 20.30 -3.86
CA LEU A 101 8.25 19.23 -3.70
C LEU A 101 8.46 18.12 -4.74
N VAL A 102 8.51 16.89 -4.26
CA VAL A 102 8.43 15.71 -5.13
C VAL A 102 7.03 15.11 -5.04
N VAL A 103 6.40 14.88 -6.20
CA VAL A 103 5.09 14.24 -6.28
C VAL A 103 5.25 12.81 -6.79
N ILE A 104 4.63 11.85 -6.10
CA ILE A 104 4.53 10.45 -6.50
C ILE A 104 3.06 10.12 -6.70
N PHE A 105 2.67 9.82 -7.93
CA PHE A 105 1.36 9.27 -8.25
C PHE A 105 1.42 7.75 -8.15
N ALA A 106 0.44 7.14 -7.49
CA ALA A 106 0.38 5.69 -7.34
C ALA A 106 -0.98 5.12 -7.74
N GLY A 107 -0.97 3.86 -8.21
CA GLY A 107 -2.21 3.17 -8.57
C GLY A 107 -1.99 1.88 -9.36
N TYR A 108 -3.08 1.29 -9.84
CA TYR A 108 -3.05 0.18 -10.79
C TYR A 108 -2.53 0.65 -12.14
N LYS A 109 -1.69 -0.17 -12.78
CA LYS A 109 -0.99 0.17 -14.02
C LYS A 109 -1.93 0.65 -15.12
N GLU A 110 -2.91 -0.16 -15.50
CA GLU A 110 -3.87 0.16 -16.58
C GLU A 110 -4.66 1.44 -16.30
N ARG A 111 -5.09 1.66 -15.05
CA ARG A 111 -5.84 2.87 -14.67
C ARG A 111 -4.97 4.12 -14.69
N MET A 112 -3.71 4.00 -14.28
CA MET A 112 -2.74 5.10 -14.35
C MET A 112 -2.39 5.45 -15.81
N GLU A 113 -2.27 4.45 -16.69
CA GLU A 113 -2.05 4.68 -18.12
C GLU A 113 -3.21 5.48 -18.75
N GLN A 114 -4.46 5.11 -18.45
CA GLN A 114 -5.64 5.87 -18.87
C GLN A 114 -5.65 7.29 -18.29
N PHE A 115 -5.31 7.44 -17.01
CA PHE A 115 -5.22 8.74 -16.36
C PHE A 115 -4.21 9.67 -17.03
N TYR A 116 -3.03 9.16 -17.42
CA TYR A 116 -2.02 9.94 -18.13
C TYR A 116 -2.39 10.24 -19.57
N ALA A 117 -3.07 9.31 -20.26
CA ALA A 117 -3.59 9.54 -21.60
C ALA A 117 -4.62 10.68 -21.62
N SER A 118 -5.48 10.76 -20.60
CA SER A 118 -6.44 11.86 -20.45
C SER A 118 -5.81 13.18 -19.97
N ASN A 119 -4.62 13.15 -19.37
CA ASN A 119 -3.95 14.32 -18.81
C ASN A 119 -2.48 14.41 -19.30
N PRO A 120 -2.23 14.74 -20.59
CA PRO A 120 -0.90 14.70 -21.18
C PRO A 120 0.13 15.58 -20.45
N GLY A 121 -0.32 16.68 -19.82
CA GLY A 121 0.53 17.57 -19.03
C GLY A 121 1.15 16.90 -17.79
N LEU A 122 0.50 15.87 -17.23
CA LEU A 122 1.06 15.10 -16.11
C LEU A 122 2.14 14.15 -16.60
N SER A 123 1.87 13.46 -17.71
CA SER A 123 2.79 12.49 -18.32
C SER A 123 4.16 13.12 -18.60
N SER A 124 4.19 14.31 -19.19
CA SER A 124 5.46 15.01 -19.51
C SER A 124 6.29 15.43 -18.29
N ARG A 125 5.69 15.52 -17.10
CA ARG A 125 6.36 15.92 -15.85
C ARG A 125 6.78 14.73 -14.99
N ILE A 126 6.46 13.51 -15.39
CA ILE A 126 6.86 12.31 -14.68
C ILE A 126 8.21 11.84 -15.25
N ALA A 127 9.28 12.13 -14.51
CA ALA A 127 10.62 11.70 -14.91
C ALA A 127 10.85 10.18 -14.78
N ASN A 128 10.19 9.53 -13.81
CA ASN A 128 10.44 8.14 -13.46
C ASN A 128 9.13 7.36 -13.33
N HIS A 129 9.04 6.24 -14.06
CA HIS A 129 7.99 5.24 -13.94
C HIS A 129 8.59 3.99 -13.31
N VAL A 130 8.03 3.57 -12.18
CA VAL A 130 8.47 2.40 -11.42
C VAL A 130 7.31 1.42 -11.37
N ASP A 131 7.51 0.24 -11.94
CA ASP A 131 6.54 -0.84 -11.93
C ASP A 131 6.82 -1.79 -10.76
N PHE A 132 5.78 -2.11 -10.00
CA PHE A 132 5.82 -2.97 -8.82
C PHE A 132 5.05 -4.25 -9.13
N PRO A 133 5.75 -5.30 -9.61
CA PRO A 133 5.12 -6.57 -9.92
C PRO A 133 4.57 -7.26 -8.65
N ASP A 134 3.69 -8.22 -8.85
CA ASP A 134 3.25 -9.11 -7.77
C ASP A 134 4.41 -9.98 -7.29
N TYR A 135 4.42 -10.28 -5.99
CA TYR A 135 5.43 -11.13 -5.40
C TYR A 135 5.20 -12.61 -5.77
N SER A 136 6.29 -13.37 -5.84
CA SER A 136 6.22 -14.83 -5.88
C SER A 136 5.69 -15.42 -4.56
N SER A 137 5.33 -16.70 -4.56
CA SER A 137 4.77 -17.34 -3.37
C SER A 137 5.84 -17.45 -2.27
N GLU A 138 7.08 -17.67 -2.70
CA GLU A 138 8.29 -17.72 -1.88
C GLU A 138 8.60 -16.34 -1.28
N GLU A 139 8.53 -15.27 -2.08
CA GLU A 139 8.70 -13.90 -1.58
C GLU A 139 7.62 -13.53 -0.56
N LEU A 140 6.37 -13.94 -0.80
CA LEU A 140 5.27 -13.72 0.15
C LEU A 140 5.46 -14.49 1.46
N LEU A 141 6.05 -15.70 1.41
CA LEU A 141 6.41 -16.46 2.60
C LEU A 141 7.54 -15.76 3.38
N ILE A 142 8.55 -15.21 2.70
CA ILE A 142 9.60 -14.40 3.33
C ILE A 142 9.00 -13.17 4.01
N ILE A 143 8.12 -12.45 3.31
CA ILE A 143 7.39 -11.31 3.87
C ILE A 143 6.58 -11.73 5.11
N ALA A 144 5.92 -12.89 5.06
CA ALA A 144 5.15 -13.40 6.18
C ALA A 144 6.04 -13.63 7.41
N LYS A 145 7.21 -14.24 7.21
CA LYS A 145 8.20 -14.46 8.28
C LYS A 145 8.69 -13.15 8.89
N MET A 146 9.02 -12.16 8.06
CA MET A 146 9.44 -10.85 8.55
C MET A 146 8.35 -10.16 9.37
N MET A 147 7.08 -10.26 8.95
CA MET A 147 5.94 -9.71 9.70
C MET A 147 5.75 -10.42 11.05
N LEU A 148 5.92 -11.74 11.11
CA LEU A 148 5.83 -12.48 12.36
C LEU A 148 6.98 -12.13 13.29
N GLU A 149 8.21 -12.02 12.78
CA GLU A 149 9.38 -11.64 13.57
C GLU A 149 9.22 -10.26 14.22
N GLU A 150 8.73 -9.26 13.47
CA GLU A 150 8.40 -7.93 14.00
C GLU A 150 7.36 -8.01 15.13
N GLN A 151 6.41 -8.95 15.02
CA GLN A 151 5.38 -9.19 16.04
C GLN A 151 5.81 -10.15 17.15
N GLN A 152 7.06 -10.65 17.14
CA GLN A 152 7.59 -11.65 18.07
C GLN A 152 6.85 -13.00 18.02
N TYR A 153 6.35 -13.37 16.85
CA TYR A 153 5.80 -14.69 16.52
C TYR A 153 6.74 -15.47 15.61
N GLN A 154 6.50 -16.77 15.52
CA GLN A 154 7.17 -17.66 14.59
C GLN A 154 6.23 -18.75 14.09
N PHE A 155 6.53 -19.31 12.92
CA PHE A 155 5.90 -20.54 12.48
C PHE A 155 6.51 -21.75 13.19
N ALA A 156 5.69 -22.76 13.47
CA ALA A 156 6.20 -24.11 13.71
C ALA A 156 6.91 -24.61 12.43
N PRO A 157 7.90 -25.53 12.54
CA PRO A 157 8.64 -26.02 11.36
C PRO A 157 7.75 -26.58 10.24
N THR A 158 6.64 -27.22 10.59
CA THR A 158 5.66 -27.77 9.65
C THR A 158 4.71 -26.72 9.07
N ALA A 159 4.50 -25.62 9.79
CA ALA A 159 3.51 -24.60 9.44
C ALA A 159 3.95 -23.74 8.25
N GLU A 160 5.25 -23.65 7.98
CA GLU A 160 5.77 -22.89 6.83
C GLU A 160 5.30 -23.47 5.50
N GLY A 161 5.39 -24.79 5.33
CA GLY A 161 4.91 -25.46 4.11
C GLY A 161 3.39 -25.34 3.95
N VAL A 162 2.65 -25.42 5.06
CA VAL A 162 1.19 -25.21 5.06
C VAL A 162 0.84 -23.77 4.70
N PHE A 163 1.62 -22.79 5.16
CA PHE A 163 1.40 -21.39 4.81
C PHE A 163 1.76 -21.11 3.34
N LEU A 164 2.77 -21.79 2.78
CA LEU A 164 3.08 -21.70 1.36
C LEU A 164 1.92 -22.22 0.50
N ASP A 165 1.35 -23.38 0.83
CA ASP A 165 0.15 -23.92 0.17
C ASP A 165 -1.06 -22.96 0.31
N TYR A 166 -1.22 -22.35 1.49
CA TYR A 166 -2.22 -21.28 1.66
C TYR A 166 -1.99 -20.11 0.69
N ILE A 167 -0.75 -19.66 0.52
CA ILE A 167 -0.40 -18.55 -0.38
C ILE A 167 -0.77 -18.92 -1.81
N GLU A 168 -0.33 -20.08 -2.29
CA GLU A 168 -0.60 -20.56 -3.65
C GLU A 168 -2.10 -20.56 -3.94
N LYS A 169 -2.89 -21.21 -3.07
CA LYS A 169 -4.36 -21.23 -3.20
C LYS A 169 -4.98 -19.83 -3.13
N ARG A 170 -4.44 -18.92 -2.30
CA ARG A 170 -5.01 -17.58 -2.09
C ARG A 170 -4.69 -16.63 -3.25
N ARG A 171 -3.58 -16.83 -3.97
CA ARG A 171 -3.19 -16.01 -5.12
C ARG A 171 -4.18 -16.12 -6.28
N ASP A 172 -4.77 -17.30 -6.46
CA ASP A 172 -5.75 -17.56 -7.53
C ASP A 172 -7.16 -17.07 -7.20
N GLN A 173 -7.36 -16.48 -6.01
CA GLN A 173 -8.66 -16.00 -5.57
C GLN A 173 -8.86 -14.52 -5.88
N ALA A 174 -10.12 -14.13 -6.03
CA ALA A 174 -10.48 -12.73 -6.20
C ALA A 174 -9.96 -11.85 -5.05
N LEU A 175 -9.65 -10.59 -5.40
CA LEU A 175 -9.17 -9.56 -4.47
C LEU A 175 -7.88 -9.95 -3.74
N PHE A 176 -7.00 -10.69 -4.40
CA PHE A 176 -5.64 -10.90 -3.91
C PHE A 176 -4.87 -9.56 -3.87
N ALA A 177 -4.15 -9.33 -2.79
CA ALA A 177 -3.53 -8.05 -2.47
C ALA A 177 -2.11 -8.22 -1.90
N ASN A 178 -1.35 -9.20 -2.39
CA ASN A 178 0.04 -9.46 -2.00
C ASN A 178 0.24 -9.44 -0.48
N ALA A 179 1.23 -8.70 0.01
CA ALA A 179 1.56 -8.58 1.43
C ALA A 179 0.38 -8.14 2.31
N ARG A 180 -0.62 -7.41 1.78
CA ARG A 180 -1.85 -7.07 2.52
C ARG A 180 -2.70 -8.32 2.77
N SER A 181 -2.82 -9.21 1.77
CA SER A 181 -3.51 -10.49 1.95
C SER A 181 -2.76 -11.39 2.94
N ILE A 182 -1.43 -11.38 2.91
CA ILE A 182 -0.58 -12.12 3.86
C ILE A 182 -0.80 -11.61 5.29
N ARG A 183 -0.71 -10.29 5.52
CA ARG A 183 -0.97 -9.69 6.83
C ARG A 183 -2.33 -10.13 7.38
N ASN A 184 -3.39 -10.00 6.58
CA ASN A 184 -4.73 -10.41 6.99
C ASN A 184 -4.83 -11.92 7.30
N ALA A 185 -4.06 -12.75 6.60
CA ALA A 185 -4.00 -14.19 6.87
C ALA A 185 -3.28 -14.49 8.19
N LEU A 186 -2.16 -13.81 8.47
CA LEU A 186 -1.43 -13.91 9.73
C LEU A 186 -2.28 -13.44 10.91
N ASP A 187 -2.99 -12.32 10.77
CA ASP A 187 -3.88 -11.81 11.83
C ASP A 187 -4.97 -12.84 12.19
N ARG A 188 -5.56 -13.49 11.17
CA ARG A 188 -6.53 -14.58 11.39
C ARG A 188 -5.89 -15.82 12.00
N ALA A 189 -4.69 -16.21 11.57
CA ALA A 189 -3.97 -17.34 12.15
C ALA A 189 -3.64 -17.08 13.63
N ARG A 190 -3.18 -15.87 13.98
CA ARG A 190 -2.94 -15.45 15.37
C ARG A 190 -4.21 -15.48 16.21
N MET A 191 -5.35 -15.05 15.67
CA MET A 191 -6.64 -15.14 16.38
C MET A 191 -7.02 -16.60 16.67
N ARG A 192 -6.82 -17.51 15.72
CA ARG A 192 -7.10 -18.95 15.92
C ARG A 192 -6.13 -19.59 16.90
N GLN A 193 -4.85 -19.20 16.86
CA GLN A 193 -3.84 -19.64 17.82
C GLN A 193 -4.20 -19.20 19.25
N ALA A 194 -4.66 -17.96 19.42
CA ALA A 194 -5.10 -17.46 20.72
C ALA A 194 -6.29 -18.28 21.25
N ASN A 195 -7.29 -18.56 20.40
CA ASN A 195 -8.44 -19.39 20.78
C ASN A 195 -8.00 -20.83 21.14
N ARG A 196 -7.14 -21.46 20.34
CA ARG A 196 -6.58 -22.79 20.64
C ARG A 196 -5.88 -22.82 22.00
N ASN A 197 -5.07 -21.80 22.28
CA ASN A 197 -4.36 -21.70 23.56
C ASN A 197 -5.33 -21.52 24.74
N PHE A 198 -6.40 -20.73 24.56
CA PHE A 198 -7.44 -20.57 25.57
C PHE A 198 -8.23 -21.87 25.82
N GLU A 199 -8.55 -22.61 24.76
CA GLU A 199 -9.29 -23.88 24.82
C GLU A 199 -8.45 -25.05 25.39
N SER A 200 -7.15 -24.85 25.65
CA SER A 200 -6.24 -25.88 26.17
C SER A 200 -6.51 -26.37 27.60
N GLY A 201 -7.62 -25.94 28.21
CA GLY A 201 -8.23 -26.63 29.36
C GLY A 201 -7.38 -26.66 30.63
N GLY A 202 -6.62 -25.59 30.91
CA GLY A 202 -5.83 -25.46 32.14
C GLY A 202 -4.39 -25.99 32.05
N ARG A 203 -3.92 -26.37 30.85
CA ARG A 203 -2.49 -26.61 30.61
C ARG A 203 -1.69 -25.34 30.89
N ILE A 204 -0.57 -25.48 31.61
CA ILE A 204 0.39 -24.37 31.76
C ILE A 204 1.02 -24.09 30.40
N LEU A 205 0.74 -22.90 29.86
CA LEU A 205 1.29 -22.45 28.59
C LEU A 205 2.71 -21.91 28.79
N THR A 206 3.61 -22.31 27.89
CA THR A 206 4.96 -21.79 27.82
C THR A 206 5.02 -20.59 26.88
N LYS A 207 6.12 -19.82 26.91
CA LYS A 207 6.37 -18.77 25.91
C LYS A 207 6.28 -19.33 24.48
N ALA A 208 6.80 -20.53 24.24
CA ALA A 208 6.76 -21.17 22.93
C ALA A 208 5.32 -21.39 22.44
N ASP A 209 4.40 -21.79 23.33
CA ASP A 209 2.98 -21.97 22.98
C ASP A 209 2.32 -20.64 22.58
N LEU A 210 2.72 -19.53 23.21
CA LEU A 210 2.15 -18.19 22.98
C LEU A 210 2.64 -17.52 21.70
N VAL A 211 3.84 -17.86 21.23
CA VAL A 211 4.46 -17.22 20.05
C VAL A 211 4.46 -18.09 18.80
N THR A 212 4.09 -19.38 18.90
CA THR A 212 4.17 -20.32 17.78
C THR A 212 2.81 -20.52 17.11
N ILE A 213 2.75 -20.17 15.83
CA ILE A 213 1.64 -20.48 14.92
C ILE A 213 1.88 -21.87 14.32
N THR A 214 0.88 -22.75 14.44
CA THR A 214 0.97 -24.13 13.95
C THR A 214 0.10 -24.34 12.71
N ASP A 215 0.24 -25.52 12.09
CA ASP A 215 -0.55 -25.97 10.95
C ASP A 215 -2.06 -25.81 11.17
N GLU A 216 -2.54 -26.11 12.38
CA GLU A 216 -3.97 -26.07 12.71
C GLU A 216 -4.54 -24.65 12.56
N ASP A 217 -3.77 -23.65 12.98
CA ASP A 217 -4.17 -22.23 12.95
C ASP A 217 -4.32 -21.74 11.50
N ILE A 218 -3.56 -22.33 10.58
CA ILE A 218 -3.57 -21.99 9.16
C ILE A 218 -4.67 -22.78 8.43
N LYS A 219 -4.72 -24.10 8.63
CA LYS A 219 -5.65 -25.04 7.95
C LYS A 219 -7.13 -24.76 8.25
N LYS A 220 -7.44 -24.17 9.41
CA LYS A 220 -8.80 -23.69 9.74
C LYS A 220 -9.28 -22.53 8.86
N SER A 221 -8.49 -22.07 7.88
CA SER A 221 -8.92 -21.08 6.90
C SER A 221 -9.87 -21.68 5.86
N SER A 222 -10.91 -20.93 5.48
CA SER A 222 -11.86 -21.33 4.43
C SER A 222 -11.22 -21.54 3.06
N ILE A 223 -10.01 -21.04 2.83
CA ILE A 223 -9.22 -21.34 1.62
C ILE A 223 -8.96 -22.84 1.45
N PHE A 224 -8.84 -23.59 2.53
CA PHE A 224 -8.65 -25.04 2.47
C PHE A 224 -9.95 -25.84 2.33
N SER A 225 -11.11 -25.21 2.59
CA SER A 225 -12.41 -25.84 2.35
C SER A 225 -12.95 -25.61 0.93
N LEU A 226 -12.27 -24.77 0.14
CA LEU A 226 -12.65 -24.43 -1.24
C LEU A 226 -11.94 -25.30 -2.29
N SER A 227 -11.11 -26.25 -1.86
CA SER A 227 -10.38 -27.19 -2.72
C SER A 227 -10.91 -28.60 -2.60
#